data_AF-A0A1I6APC0-F1
#
_entry.id   AF-A0A1I6APC0-F1
#
_cell.length_a   1.000
_cell.length_b   1.000
_cell.length_c   1.000
_cell.angle_alpha   90.00
_cell.angle_beta   90.00
_cell.angle_gamma   90.00
#
_symmetry.space_group_name_H-M   'P 1'
#
loop_
_entity.id
_entity.type
_entity.pdbx_description
1 polymer ?
#
loop_
_entity_poly.entity_id
_entity_poly.type
_entity_poly.pdbx_seq_one_letter_code
_entity_poly.pdbx_strand_id
1 'polypeptide(L)'
;MSKATETATLQQLQRRYTRPYVTLAELRADHLPHIQTDKHLLREVAEGRIKIKISRLHRSNRAPRVVTLPDLAAWLDQQLVPGNTNAADAA
;
A
#
# COMPACT_ATOMS: atom_id res chain seq x y z
N MET A 1 9.17 -8.66 17.65
CA MET A 1 8.96 -7.25 17.24
C MET A 1 9.77 -7.04 15.98
N SER A 2 9.18 -7.22 14.80
CA SER A 2 9.89 -7.05 13.53
C SER A 2 10.31 -5.58 13.41
N LYS A 3 11.61 -5.29 13.54
CA LYS A 3 12.18 -4.01 13.15
C LYS A 3 11.79 -3.80 11.69
N ALA A 4 10.94 -2.81 11.40
CA ALA A 4 10.75 -2.37 10.03
C ALA A 4 12.12 -1.85 9.57
N THR A 5 12.74 -2.57 8.63
CA THR A 5 13.91 -2.06 7.93
C THR A 5 13.48 -0.77 7.25
N GLU A 6 14.02 0.37 7.67
CA GLU A 6 13.67 1.66 7.10
C GLU A 6 14.16 1.71 5.65
N THR A 7 13.26 1.55 4.68
CA THR A 7 13.58 1.59 3.25
C THR A 7 13.50 3.01 2.72
N ALA A 8 14.19 3.31 1.62
CA ALA A 8 14.12 4.62 0.95
C ALA A 8 12.66 4.99 0.60
N THR A 9 11.88 3.99 0.17
CA THR A 9 10.43 4.12 -0.09
C THR A 9 9.66 4.52 1.16
N LEU A 10 9.94 3.90 2.32
CA LEU A 10 9.31 4.29 3.58
C LEU A 10 9.64 5.73 3.97
N GLN A 11 10.91 6.15 3.85
CA GLN A 11 11.32 7.53 4.12
C GLN A 11 10.60 8.53 3.21
N GLN A 12 10.45 8.21 1.92
CA GLN A 12 9.71 9.04 0.97
C GLN A 12 8.23 9.16 1.36
N LEU A 13 7.60 8.06 1.75
CA LEU A 13 6.21 8.06 2.21
C LEU A 13 6.05 8.88 3.50
N GLN A 14 6.97 8.76 4.46
CA GLN A 14 6.94 9.54 5.71
C GLN A 14 7.12 11.05 5.47
N ARG A 15 7.81 11.46 4.40
CA ARG A 15 7.89 12.88 4.00
C ARG A 15 6.59 13.37 3.35
N ARG A 16 5.91 12.50 2.59
CA ARG A 16 4.66 12.84 1.88
C ARG A 16 3.46 12.85 2.81
N TYR A 17 3.36 11.90 3.73
CA TYR A 17 2.22 11.73 4.61
C TYR A 17 2.58 12.10 6.05
N THR A 18 1.81 13.01 6.64
CA THR A 18 1.98 13.41 8.05
C THR A 18 1.58 12.30 9.02
N ARG A 19 0.75 11.35 8.58
CA ARG A 19 0.22 10.24 9.38
C ARG A 19 1.03 8.97 9.15
N PRO A 20 1.20 8.10 10.16
CA PRO A 20 1.92 6.82 10.01
C PRO A 20 1.11 5.75 9.23
N TYR A 21 -0.02 6.13 8.63
CA TYR A 21 -0.89 5.29 7.84
C TYR A 21 -1.60 6.11 6.76
N VAL A 22 -2.09 5.40 5.75
CA VAL A 22 -3.02 5.92 4.73
C VAL A 22 -4.39 5.27 4.88
N THR A 23 -5.43 6.02 4.57
CA THR A 23 -6.80 5.50 4.45
C THR A 23 -6.99 4.75 3.13
N LEU A 24 -8.05 3.94 3.03
CA LEU A 24 -8.38 3.27 1.76
C LEU A 24 -8.65 4.27 0.64
N ALA A 25 -9.26 5.42 0.94
CA ALA A 25 -9.53 6.47 -0.04
C ALA A 25 -8.23 7.08 -0.59
N GLU A 26 -7.26 7.41 0.29
CA GLU A 26 -5.95 7.92 -0.13
C GLU A 26 -5.17 6.89 -0.93
N LEU A 27 -5.13 5.63 -0.46
CA LEU A 27 -4.47 4.54 -1.19
C LEU A 27 -5.02 4.39 -2.61
N ARG A 28 -6.34 4.48 -2.77
CA ARG A 28 -6.97 4.43 -4.10
C ARG A 28 -6.62 5.65 -4.94
N ALA A 29 -6.72 6.85 -4.39
CA ALA A 29 -6.43 8.07 -5.12
C ALA A 29 -4.98 8.12 -5.61
N ASP A 30 -4.02 7.74 -4.76
CA ASP A 30 -2.59 7.92 -5.02
C ASP A 30 -1.96 6.75 -5.79
N HIS A 31 -2.38 5.52 -5.52
CA HIS A 31 -1.70 4.32 -6.04
C HIS A 31 -2.59 3.39 -6.87
N LEU A 32 -3.91 3.44 -6.69
CA LEU A 32 -4.85 2.53 -7.36
C LEU A 32 -6.02 3.29 -8.00
N PRO A 33 -5.77 4.23 -8.94
CA PRO A 33 -6.82 5.09 -9.49
C PRO A 33 -7.88 4.32 -10.30
N HIS A 34 -7.56 3.11 -10.77
CA HIS A 34 -8.50 2.20 -11.42
C HIS A 34 -9.51 1.57 -10.45
N ILE A 35 -9.27 1.65 -9.13
CA ILE A 35 -10.17 1.14 -8.10
C ILE A 35 -11.05 2.27 -7.58
N GLN A 36 -12.29 2.28 -8.06
CA GLN A 36 -13.22 3.38 -7.82
C GLN A 36 -13.84 3.40 -6.41
N THR A 37 -13.91 2.26 -5.71
CA THR A 37 -14.55 2.17 -4.40
C THR A 37 -13.74 1.38 -3.39
N ASP A 38 -13.88 1.72 -2.10
CA ASP A 38 -13.26 0.99 -1.00
C ASP A 38 -13.72 -0.49 -0.96
N LYS A 39 -14.99 -0.75 -1.31
CA LYS A 39 -15.54 -2.11 -1.37
C LYS A 39 -14.85 -2.94 -2.46
N HIS A 40 -14.59 -2.34 -3.62
CA HIS A 40 -13.85 -2.99 -4.70
C HIS A 40 -12.41 -3.30 -4.26
N LEU A 41 -11.71 -2.34 -3.65
CA LEU A 41 -10.37 -2.55 -3.10
C LEU A 41 -10.34 -3.73 -2.13
N LEU A 42 -11.27 -3.75 -1.16
CA LEU A 42 -11.34 -4.82 -0.18
C LEU A 42 -11.61 -6.19 -0.82
N ARG A 43 -12.38 -6.23 -1.91
CA ARG A 43 -12.63 -7.45 -2.66
C ARG A 43 -11.36 -7.94 -3.36
N GLU A 44 -10.66 -7.08 -4.08
CA GLU A 44 -9.42 -7.47 -4.78
C GLU A 44 -8.32 -7.93 -3.80
N VAL A 45 -8.27 -7.35 -2.60
CA VAL A 45 -7.39 -7.81 -1.52
C VAL A 45 -7.84 -9.18 -0.97
N ALA A 46 -9.14 -9.36 -0.74
CA ALA A 46 -9.68 -10.64 -0.28
C ALA A 46 -9.48 -11.77 -1.30
N GLU A 47 -9.56 -11.45 -2.60
CA GLU A 47 -9.28 -12.35 -3.71
C GLU A 47 -7.76 -12.57 -3.93
N GLY A 48 -6.90 -11.88 -3.16
CA GLY A 48 -5.44 -12.04 -3.23
C GLY A 48 -4.79 -11.43 -4.48
N ARG A 49 -5.56 -10.70 -5.30
CA ARG A 49 -5.07 -9.98 -6.49
C ARG A 49 -4.18 -8.81 -6.09
N ILE A 50 -4.53 -8.15 -4.98
CA ILE A 50 -3.73 -7.09 -4.37
C ILE A 50 -3.21 -7.59 -3.03
N LYS A 51 -1.92 -7.92 -2.97
CA LYS A 51 -1.26 -8.46 -1.78
C LYS A 51 -0.82 -7.35 -0.82
N ILE A 52 -1.74 -6.45 -0.45
CA ILE A 52 -1.48 -5.37 0.52
C ILE A 52 -2.16 -5.67 1.86
N LYS A 53 -1.46 -5.42 2.96
CA LYS A 53 -1.99 -5.66 4.30
C LYS A 53 -2.88 -4.52 4.76
N ILE A 54 -4.16 -4.79 4.91
CA ILE A 54 -5.14 -3.84 5.46
C ILE A 54 -5.37 -4.15 6.94
N SER A 55 -5.15 -3.15 7.79
CA SER A 55 -5.34 -3.23 9.23
C SER A 55 -6.50 -2.33 9.67
N ARG A 56 -6.99 -2.54 10.90
CA ARG A 56 -7.94 -1.62 11.53
C ARG A 56 -7.18 -0.64 12.42
N LEU A 57 -7.61 0.62 12.45
CA LEU A 57 -6.97 1.64 13.29
C LEU A 57 -7.04 1.31 14.79
N HIS A 58 -8.10 0.63 15.24
CA HIS A 58 -8.28 0.18 16.62
C HIS A 58 -9.12 -1.10 16.67
N ARG A 59 -9.22 -1.76 17.85
CA ARG A 59 -9.85 -3.08 18.03
C ARG A 59 -11.35 -3.17 17.68
N SER A 60 -12.05 -2.04 17.54
CA SER A 60 -13.50 -2.05 17.25
C SER A 60 -13.80 -2.54 15.82
N ASN A 61 -14.92 -3.25 15.67
CA ASN A 61 -15.42 -3.69 14.35
C ASN A 61 -15.80 -2.53 13.44
N ARG A 62 -16.15 -1.36 14.01
CA ARG A 62 -16.47 -0.13 13.26
C ARG A 62 -15.24 0.73 12.95
N ALA A 63 -14.04 0.24 13.28
CA ALA A 63 -12.81 0.98 13.01
C ALA A 63 -12.62 1.24 11.52
N PRO A 64 -12.14 2.43 11.15
CA PRO A 64 -11.61 2.66 9.83
C PRO A 64 -10.52 1.63 9.49
N ARG A 65 -10.55 1.18 8.24
CA ARG A 65 -9.51 0.33 7.67
C ARG A 65 -8.42 1.23 7.09
N VAL A 66 -7.18 0.88 7.39
CA VAL A 66 -5.99 1.66 7.06
C VAL A 66 -4.87 0.73 6.60
N VAL A 67 -3.92 1.29 5.87
CA VAL A 67 -2.65 0.63 5.55
C VAL A 67 -1.54 1.43 6.21
N THR A 68 -0.67 0.76 6.97
CA THR A 68 0.46 1.44 7.62
C THR A 68 1.50 1.84 6.57
N LEU A 69 2.24 2.93 6.78
CA LEU A 69 3.30 3.31 5.84
C LEU A 69 4.35 2.20 5.62
N PRO A 70 4.78 1.43 6.64
CA PRO A 70 5.66 0.29 6.43
C PRO A 70 5.05 -0.80 5.54
N ASP A 71 3.77 -1.14 5.74
CA ASP A 71 3.10 -2.13 4.89
C ASP A 71 2.93 -1.63 3.45
N LEU A 72 2.65 -0.32 3.28
CA LEU A 72 2.58 0.32 1.97
C LEU A 72 3.94 0.33 1.27
N ALA A 73 5.00 0.69 1.99
CA ALA A 73 6.37 0.69 1.46
C ALA A 73 6.76 -0.71 0.98
N ALA A 74 6.53 -1.74 1.80
CA ALA A 74 6.83 -3.12 1.43
C ALA A 74 6.05 -3.57 0.17
N TRP A 75 4.80 -3.15 0.02
CA TRP A 75 3.98 -3.46 -1.15
C TRP A 75 4.46 -2.73 -2.42
N LEU A 76 4.90 -1.48 -2.29
CA LEU A 76 5.50 -0.73 -3.40
C LEU A 76 6.85 -1.34 -3.80
N ASP A 77 7.71 -1.64 -2.82
CA ASP A 77 9.01 -2.26 -3.03
C ASP A 77 8.87 -3.59 -3.79
N GLN A 78 7.87 -4.42 -3.43
CA GLN A 78 7.58 -5.68 -4.14
C GLN A 78 7.19 -5.49 -5.61
N GLN A 79 6.52 -4.40 -5.96
CA GLN A 79 6.17 -4.10 -7.36
C GLN A 79 7.34 -3.52 -8.13
N LEU A 80 8.24 -2.82 -7.43
CA LEU A 80 9.45 -2.26 -8.02
C LEU A 80 10.54 -3.30 -8.25
N VAL A 81 10.51 -4.46 -7.55
CA VAL A 81 11.40 -5.59 -7.88
C VAL A 81 11.10 -6.02 -9.32
N PRO A 82 12.01 -5.74 -10.27
CA PRO A 82 11.77 -6.03 -11.67
C PRO A 82 11.90 -7.54 -11.87
N GLY A 83 10.75 -8.23 -11.83
CA GLY A 83 10.68 -9.68 -11.92
C GLY A 83 10.38 -10.24 -13.33
N ASN A 84 10.13 -9.41 -14.34
CA ASN A 84 10.07 -9.73 -15.78
C ASN A 84 9.32 -8.63 -16.55
N THR A 85 9.95 -7.48 -16.78
CA THR A 85 9.56 -6.62 -17.90
C THR A 85 10.62 -6.83 -18.97
N ASN A 86 10.36 -7.76 -19.90
CA ASN A 86 11.18 -7.92 -21.09
C ASN A 86 11.31 -6.55 -21.78
N ALA A 87 12.55 -6.16 -22.08
CA ALA A 87 12.98 -5.22 -23.12
C ALA A 87 12.07 -4.01 -23.46
N ALA A 88 12.66 -2.83 -23.30
CA ALA A 88 12.30 -1.49 -23.79
C ALA A 88 12.02 -0.52 -22.62
N ASP A 89 12.76 0.57 -22.45
CA ASP A 89 12.99 1.57 -23.49
C ASP A 89 14.24 2.45 -23.22
N ALA A 90 14.99 2.69 -24.31
CA ALA A 90 16.02 3.70 -24.62
C ALA A 90 17.26 3.85 -23.68
N ALA A 91 18.49 3.59 -24.16
CA ALA A 91 19.24 4.28 -25.23
C ALA A 91 19.67 5.70 -24.84
#